data_AF-A0A2P8F575-F1
#
_entry.id   AF-A0A2P8F575-F1
#
_cell.length_a   1.000
_cell.length_b   1.000
_cell.length_c   1.000
_cell.angle_alpha   90.00
_cell.angle_beta   90.00
_cell.angle_gamma   90.00
#
_symmetry.space_group_name_H-M   'P 1'
#
loop_
_entity.id
_entity.type
_entity.pdbx_description
1 polymer ?
#
loop_
_entity_poly.entity_id
_entity_poly.type
_entity_poly.pdbx_seq_one_letter_code
_entity_poly.pdbx_strand_id
1 'polypeptide(L)'
;MHTSMLFKSKKMSGLHRKESELCIKIDFERNSQNPQRVFNSMSHIISSVEEFHSCLLNSVSAETKSKFILSDINEGSIKSWLCPEIEGDVTEEKKRRLTSFLTYCTDLVISFISDKDTIESLEVFAQLEDDIATAAEEFDVEEFPNVFSLDRYRLLKGYTELSQSTSDLNSVDEVYLYSQGTTKKINKNFHLTKEAVEAILIEKVVNNTKTETLVIKKADFIGKSMWDFLRKKSTISARITHQEWLDKFHSRTEIVAPGDGLLCDLVTKAYFDRSNNLIDTKYEVILVHKKVDVLNLQKEFKYDS
;
A
#
# COMPACT_ATOMS: atom_id res chain seq x y z
N MET A 1 9.35 1.37 -48.21
CA MET A 1 8.03 0.78 -47.88
C MET A 1 7.83 0.94 -46.39
N HIS A 2 7.17 2.02 -45.96
CA HIS A 2 6.76 2.20 -44.57
C HIS A 2 5.24 2.19 -44.56
N THR A 3 4.66 1.14 -43.97
CA THR A 3 3.22 0.96 -43.87
C THR A 3 2.75 1.61 -42.58
N SER A 4 2.11 2.77 -42.69
CA SER A 4 1.35 3.39 -41.60
C SER A 4 0.08 2.57 -41.34
N MET A 5 -0.06 1.99 -40.14
CA MET A 5 -1.34 1.42 -39.72
C MET A 5 -2.27 2.54 -39.25
N LEU A 6 -3.18 2.94 -40.13
CA LEU A 6 -4.37 3.72 -39.81
C LEU A 6 -5.40 2.80 -39.12
N PHE A 7 -5.54 2.90 -37.80
CA PHE A 7 -6.67 2.32 -37.09
C PHE A 7 -7.94 3.16 -37.37
N LYS A 8 -8.77 2.70 -38.30
CA LYS A 8 -10.15 3.17 -38.45
C LYS A 8 -11.04 2.45 -37.44
N SER A 9 -11.26 3.07 -36.28
CA SER A 9 -12.29 2.64 -35.32
C SER A 9 -13.68 3.09 -35.79
N LYS A 10 -14.61 2.14 -35.78
CA LYS A 10 -16.01 2.26 -36.22
C LYS A 10 -16.80 3.01 -35.13
N LYS A 11 -17.37 4.16 -35.48
CA LYS A 11 -18.21 5.01 -34.61
C LYS A 11 -19.30 4.19 -33.88
N MET A 12 -19.24 4.19 -32.55
CA MET A 12 -20.41 4.11 -31.69
C MET A 12 -20.70 5.52 -31.14
N SER A 13 -21.95 5.94 -31.24
CA SER A 13 -22.46 7.28 -30.96
C SER A 13 -22.53 7.61 -29.47
N GLY A 14 -22.12 8.83 -29.10
CA GLY A 14 -22.53 9.54 -27.88
C GLY A 14 -21.43 9.70 -26.82
N LEU A 15 -21.04 10.96 -26.57
CA LEU A 15 -19.93 11.49 -25.75
C LEU A 15 -18.51 11.33 -26.33
N HIS A 16 -17.93 12.46 -26.75
CA HIS A 16 -16.48 12.60 -26.94
C HIS A 16 -15.80 12.55 -25.56
N ARG A 17 -15.46 11.34 -25.11
CA ARG A 17 -14.65 11.13 -23.90
C ARG A 17 -13.16 11.26 -24.21
N LYS A 18 -12.38 11.82 -23.28
CA LYS A 18 -10.93 11.99 -23.46
C LYS A 18 -10.20 10.65 -23.29
N GLU A 19 -9.06 10.46 -23.98
CA GLU A 19 -8.21 9.26 -23.83
C GLU A 19 -7.68 9.05 -22.40
N SER A 20 -7.65 10.11 -21.59
CA SER A 20 -7.18 10.12 -20.21
C SER A 20 -8.23 9.69 -19.16
N GLU A 21 -9.44 9.34 -19.58
CA GLU A 21 -10.51 8.90 -18.68
C GLU A 21 -10.53 7.38 -18.54
N LEU A 22 -10.49 6.91 -17.29
CA LEU A 22 -10.67 5.52 -16.89
C LEU A 22 -12.11 5.30 -16.44
N CYS A 23 -12.71 4.13 -16.68
CA CYS A 23 -14.01 3.81 -16.10
C CYS A 23 -14.00 2.49 -15.35
N ILE A 24 -14.49 2.54 -14.11
CA ILE A 24 -14.80 1.37 -13.29
C ILE A 24 -16.29 1.09 -13.43
N LYS A 25 -16.63 -0.13 -13.85
CA LYS A 25 -18.01 -0.59 -13.95
C LYS A 25 -18.22 -1.78 -13.02
N ILE A 26 -19.22 -1.70 -12.15
CA ILE A 26 -19.76 -2.82 -11.37
C ILE A 26 -21.16 -3.15 -11.90
N ASP A 27 -21.28 -4.31 -12.55
CA ASP A 27 -22.58 -4.92 -12.83
C ASP A 27 -23.06 -5.63 -11.56
N PHE A 28 -24.23 -5.25 -11.05
CA PHE A 28 -24.77 -5.77 -9.79
C PHE A 28 -26.11 -6.48 -9.97
N GLU A 29 -26.38 -7.46 -9.11
CA GLU A 29 -27.67 -8.13 -9.05
C GLU A 29 -28.78 -7.20 -8.55
N ARG A 30 -29.83 -7.01 -9.37
CA ARG A 30 -31.01 -6.23 -9.00
C ARG A 30 -31.84 -6.95 -7.93
N ASN A 31 -32.48 -6.18 -7.05
CA ASN A 31 -33.31 -6.70 -5.94
C ASN A 31 -32.54 -7.62 -4.96
N SER A 32 -31.23 -7.42 -4.83
CA SER A 32 -30.39 -8.17 -3.88
C SER A 32 -30.28 -7.45 -2.53
N GLN A 33 -30.05 -8.22 -1.46
CA GLN A 33 -29.84 -7.67 -0.10
C GLN A 33 -28.47 -7.00 0.03
N ASN A 34 -28.30 -6.11 1.00
CA ASN A 34 -27.05 -5.38 1.27
C ASN A 34 -26.54 -4.53 0.09
N PRO A 35 -27.30 -3.50 -0.35
CA PRO A 35 -26.89 -2.64 -1.47
C PRO A 35 -25.60 -1.85 -1.19
N GLN A 36 -25.26 -1.61 0.09
CA GLN A 36 -24.02 -0.95 0.49
C GLN A 36 -22.76 -1.65 -0.03
N ARG A 37 -22.82 -2.97 -0.31
CA ARG A 37 -21.68 -3.73 -0.84
C ARG A 37 -21.17 -3.16 -2.16
N VAL A 38 -22.07 -2.73 -3.05
CA VAL A 38 -21.71 -2.23 -4.38
C VAL A 38 -20.98 -0.89 -4.27
N PHE A 39 -21.42 -0.03 -3.35
CA PHE A 39 -20.80 1.26 -3.08
C PHE A 39 -19.46 1.11 -2.34
N ASN A 40 -19.39 0.21 -1.36
CA ASN A 40 -18.14 -0.10 -0.65
C ASN A 40 -17.09 -0.68 -1.61
N SER A 41 -17.47 -1.65 -2.45
CA SER A 41 -16.60 -2.17 -3.50
C SER A 41 -16.14 -1.07 -4.45
N MET A 42 -17.03 -0.21 -4.93
CA MET A 42 -16.62 0.92 -5.76
C MET A 42 -15.61 1.84 -5.05
N SER A 43 -15.89 2.19 -3.78
CA SER A 43 -14.98 3.02 -2.98
C SER A 43 -13.62 2.36 -2.80
N HIS A 44 -13.59 1.08 -2.47
CA HIS A 44 -12.35 0.33 -2.26
C HIS A 44 -11.57 0.17 -3.57
N ILE A 45 -12.23 -0.10 -4.71
CA ILE A 45 -11.55 -0.17 -6.01
C ILE A 45 -10.94 1.20 -6.36
N ILE A 46 -11.69 2.29 -6.17
CA ILE A 46 -11.17 3.66 -6.38
C ILE A 46 -9.90 3.87 -5.55
N SER A 47 -9.94 3.60 -4.24
CA SER A 47 -8.78 3.78 -3.35
C SER A 47 -7.61 2.85 -3.71
N SER A 48 -7.88 1.64 -4.18
CA SER A 48 -6.84 0.71 -4.63
C SER A 48 -6.12 1.25 -5.87
N VAL A 49 -6.87 1.81 -6.82
CA VAL A 49 -6.29 2.44 -8.01
C VAL A 49 -5.51 3.72 -7.64
N GLU A 50 -5.96 4.50 -6.65
CA GLU A 50 -5.18 5.65 -6.14
C GLU A 50 -3.85 5.22 -5.51
N GLU A 51 -3.82 4.10 -4.79
CA GLU A 51 -2.59 3.54 -4.24
C GLU A 51 -1.66 3.06 -5.36
N PHE A 52 -2.19 2.43 -6.42
CA PHE A 52 -1.42 2.09 -7.61
C PHE A 52 -0.82 3.33 -8.28
N HIS A 53 -1.60 4.41 -8.43
CA HIS A 53 -1.09 5.65 -9.03
C HIS A 53 -0.04 6.32 -8.15
N SER A 54 -0.24 6.31 -6.83
CA SER A 54 0.75 6.80 -5.88
C SER A 54 2.05 6.02 -5.97
N CYS A 55 1.99 4.69 -6.10
CA CYS A 55 3.16 3.85 -6.36
C CYS A 55 3.92 4.33 -7.60
N LEU A 56 3.22 4.46 -8.74
CA LEU A 56 3.82 4.84 -10.03
C LEU A 56 4.40 6.27 -10.01
N LEU A 57 3.73 7.23 -9.35
CA LEU A 57 4.18 8.62 -9.30
C LEU A 57 5.38 8.83 -8.38
N ASN A 58 5.49 8.08 -7.27
CA ASN A 58 6.66 8.17 -6.39
C ASN A 58 7.96 7.78 -7.10
N SER A 59 7.88 6.95 -8.14
CA SER A 59 9.02 6.58 -9.00
C SER A 59 9.49 7.72 -9.92
N VAL A 60 8.66 8.76 -10.14
CA VAL A 60 8.98 9.93 -10.97
C VAL A 60 9.40 11.12 -10.10
N SER A 61 8.64 11.41 -9.04
CA SER A 61 8.93 12.48 -8.08
C SER A 61 8.18 12.25 -6.77
N ALA A 62 8.89 12.41 -5.64
CA ALA A 62 8.33 12.25 -4.29
C ALA A 62 7.26 13.30 -3.92
N GLU A 63 7.17 14.41 -4.68
CA GLU A 63 6.22 15.50 -4.41
C GLU A 63 4.93 15.39 -5.24
N THR A 64 4.91 14.52 -6.25
CA THR A 64 3.78 14.42 -7.20
C THR A 64 2.71 13.46 -6.68
N LYS A 65 1.44 13.88 -6.72
CA LYS A 65 0.31 13.08 -6.22
C LYS A 65 -0.82 13.02 -7.25
N SER A 66 -1.58 11.93 -7.22
CA SER A 66 -2.82 11.78 -7.99
C SER A 66 -4.03 11.72 -7.07
N LYS A 67 -5.16 12.25 -7.55
CA LYS A 67 -6.49 11.99 -6.97
C LYS A 67 -7.52 11.76 -8.08
N PHE A 68 -8.60 11.06 -7.76
CA PHE A 68 -9.70 10.91 -8.71
C PHE A 68 -10.84 11.91 -8.48
N ILE A 69 -11.41 12.39 -9.58
CA ILE A 69 -12.68 13.12 -9.61
C ILE A 69 -13.75 12.20 -10.23
N LEU A 70 -14.87 12.03 -9.52
CA LEU A 70 -16.04 11.32 -10.03
C LEU A 70 -16.75 12.17 -11.10
N SER A 71 -16.79 11.68 -12.34
CA SER A 71 -17.42 12.43 -13.44
C SER A 71 -18.89 12.10 -13.71
N ASP A 72 -19.36 10.86 -13.51
CA ASP A 72 -20.76 10.45 -13.80
C ASP A 72 -21.12 9.10 -13.13
N ILE A 73 -22.42 8.81 -12.91
CA ILE A 73 -22.98 7.53 -12.42
C ILE A 73 -24.24 7.16 -13.22
N ASN A 74 -24.37 5.91 -13.70
CA ASN A 74 -25.50 5.45 -14.54
C ASN A 74 -26.36 4.34 -13.88
N GLU A 75 -27.61 4.17 -14.32
CA GLU A 75 -28.61 3.27 -13.69
C GLU A 75 -28.53 1.82 -14.21
N GLY A 76 -28.54 0.83 -13.30
CA GLY A 76 -28.49 -0.62 -13.61
C GLY A 76 -27.12 -1.29 -13.51
N SER A 77 -26.06 -0.49 -13.41
CA SER A 77 -24.67 -0.88 -13.11
C SER A 77 -23.98 0.38 -12.59
N ILE A 78 -23.19 0.34 -11.52
CA ILE A 78 -22.44 1.54 -11.11
C ILE A 78 -21.26 1.70 -12.07
N LYS A 79 -21.33 2.70 -12.95
CA LYS A 79 -20.21 3.14 -13.79
C LYS A 79 -19.66 4.42 -13.22
N SER A 80 -18.40 4.41 -12.81
CA SER A 80 -17.66 5.59 -12.38
C SER A 80 -16.61 5.93 -13.44
N TRP A 81 -16.61 7.17 -13.93
CA TRP A 81 -15.57 7.70 -14.82
C TRP A 81 -14.60 8.52 -13.97
N LEU A 82 -13.32 8.14 -14.04
CA LEU A 82 -12.23 8.60 -13.21
C LEU A 82 -11.12 9.14 -14.10
N CYS A 83 -10.72 10.39 -13.90
CA CYS A 83 -9.53 10.95 -14.54
C CYS A 83 -8.47 11.18 -13.45
N PRO A 84 -7.26 10.63 -13.57
CA PRO A 84 -6.18 10.96 -12.64
C PRO A 84 -5.84 12.44 -12.76
N GLU A 85 -6.00 13.21 -11.68
CA GLU A 85 -5.56 14.60 -11.59
C GLU A 85 -4.19 14.67 -10.91
N ILE A 86 -3.19 15.25 -11.58
CA ILE A 86 -1.82 15.36 -11.09
C ILE A 86 -1.61 16.67 -10.33
N GLU A 87 -1.27 16.58 -9.05
CA GLU A 87 -0.87 17.69 -8.19
C GLU A 87 0.66 17.77 -8.03
N GLY A 88 1.20 18.99 -7.93
CA GLY A 88 2.64 19.26 -7.78
C GLY A 88 3.13 20.42 -8.66
N ASP A 89 4.38 20.84 -8.46
CA ASP A 89 5.06 21.84 -9.30
C ASP A 89 5.55 21.19 -10.61
N VAL A 90 4.60 20.90 -11.50
CA VAL A 90 4.82 20.20 -12.76
C VAL A 90 4.09 20.94 -13.89
N THR A 91 4.69 21.02 -15.08
CA THR A 91 4.08 21.71 -16.22
C THR A 91 2.78 21.03 -16.67
N GLU A 92 1.82 21.79 -17.20
CA GLU A 92 0.55 21.23 -17.70
C GLU A 92 0.74 20.22 -18.83
N GLU A 93 1.82 20.32 -19.61
CA GLU A 93 2.18 19.32 -20.61
C GLU A 93 2.63 18.01 -19.96
N LYS A 94 3.51 18.08 -18.96
CA LYS A 94 3.98 16.90 -18.25
C LYS A 94 2.86 16.24 -17.44
N LYS A 95 1.96 17.02 -16.83
CA LYS A 95 0.75 16.48 -16.19
C LYS A 95 -0.08 15.64 -17.16
N ARG A 96 -0.31 16.10 -18.40
CA ARG A 96 -1.03 15.31 -19.42
C ARG A 96 -0.33 13.99 -19.74
N ARG A 97 1.00 14.02 -19.91
CA ARG A 97 1.79 12.81 -20.16
C ARG A 97 1.71 11.82 -19.01
N LEU A 98 1.84 12.31 -17.77
CA LEU A 98 1.67 11.51 -16.55
C LEU A 98 0.27 10.90 -16.45
N THR A 99 -0.79 11.64 -16.75
CA THR A 99 -2.15 11.09 -16.75
C THR A 99 -2.33 9.97 -17.77
N SER A 100 -1.80 10.13 -18.99
CA SER A 100 -1.84 9.08 -20.02
C SER A 100 -1.03 7.85 -19.61
N PHE A 101 0.18 8.07 -19.07
CA PHE A 101 1.05 7.03 -18.54
C PHE A 101 0.35 6.21 -17.43
N LEU A 102 -0.28 6.87 -16.45
CA LEU A 102 -1.00 6.20 -15.37
C LEU A 102 -2.18 5.37 -15.88
N THR A 103 -2.92 5.89 -16.86
CA THR A 103 -4.07 5.20 -17.46
C THR A 103 -3.62 3.94 -18.21
N TYR A 104 -2.49 4.02 -18.92
CA TYR A 104 -1.86 2.88 -19.59
C TYR A 104 -1.33 1.84 -18.60
N CYS A 105 -0.58 2.27 -17.58
CA CYS A 105 -0.03 1.36 -16.57
C CYS A 105 -1.12 0.68 -15.74
N THR A 106 -2.25 1.35 -15.48
CA THR A 106 -3.40 0.71 -14.81
C THR A 106 -3.94 -0.46 -15.63
N ASP A 107 -3.95 -0.32 -16.96
CA ASP A 107 -4.35 -1.40 -17.86
C ASP A 107 -3.37 -2.58 -17.80
N LEU A 108 -2.05 -2.32 -17.76
CA LEU A 108 -1.02 -3.36 -17.58
C LEU A 108 -1.16 -4.11 -16.26
N VAL A 109 -1.28 -3.38 -15.14
CA VAL A 109 -1.40 -3.92 -13.78
C VAL A 109 -2.67 -4.77 -13.63
N ILE A 110 -3.81 -4.32 -14.16
CA ILE A 110 -5.04 -5.13 -14.12
C ILE A 110 -4.96 -6.35 -15.05
N SER A 111 -4.31 -6.22 -16.19
CA SER A 111 -4.10 -7.36 -17.11
C SER A 111 -3.23 -8.43 -16.50
N PHE A 112 -2.21 -8.01 -15.73
CA PHE A 112 -1.27 -8.92 -15.08
C PHE A 112 -1.98 -9.95 -14.18
N ILE A 113 -3.05 -9.59 -13.48
CA ILE A 113 -3.78 -10.51 -12.58
C ILE A 113 -5.00 -11.17 -13.21
N SER A 114 -5.32 -10.87 -14.48
CA SER A 114 -6.58 -11.28 -15.10
C SER A 114 -6.77 -12.81 -15.16
N ASP A 115 -5.67 -13.56 -15.21
CA ASP A 115 -5.61 -15.02 -15.29
C ASP A 115 -4.96 -15.68 -14.06
N LYS A 116 -4.76 -14.93 -12.97
CA LYS A 116 -4.05 -15.40 -11.76
C LYS A 116 -4.98 -15.42 -10.57
N ASP A 117 -4.89 -16.49 -9.79
CA ASP A 117 -5.59 -16.60 -8.51
C ASP A 117 -4.77 -15.97 -7.36
N THR A 118 -3.45 -15.86 -7.50
CA THR A 118 -2.57 -15.23 -6.50
C THR A 118 -1.21 -14.81 -7.11
N ILE A 119 -0.33 -14.26 -6.28
CA ILE A 119 1.07 -13.95 -6.60
C ILE A 119 1.95 -14.73 -5.64
N GLU A 120 2.82 -15.59 -6.15
CA GLU A 120 3.62 -16.49 -5.31
C GLU A 120 5.06 -16.00 -5.08
N SER A 121 5.57 -15.15 -5.96
CA SER A 121 6.97 -14.72 -5.91
C SER A 121 7.17 -13.36 -6.61
N LEU A 122 8.38 -12.80 -6.53
CA LEU A 122 8.69 -11.52 -7.19
C LEU A 122 9.12 -11.69 -8.65
N GLU A 123 9.60 -12.87 -9.04
CA GLU A 123 10.11 -13.14 -10.38
C GLU A 123 9.03 -12.99 -11.45
N VAL A 124 7.76 -13.21 -11.09
CA VAL A 124 6.64 -13.07 -12.03
C VAL A 124 6.44 -11.63 -12.50
N PHE A 125 7.01 -10.64 -11.82
CA PHE A 125 6.88 -9.23 -12.19
C PHE A 125 7.85 -8.76 -13.28
N ALA A 126 8.87 -9.55 -13.64
CA ALA A 126 9.92 -9.08 -14.54
C ALA A 126 9.37 -8.48 -15.86
N GLN A 127 8.41 -9.17 -16.49
CA GLN A 127 7.78 -8.66 -17.72
C GLN A 127 6.94 -7.40 -17.46
N LEU A 128 6.18 -7.36 -16.36
CA LEU A 128 5.37 -6.18 -16.01
C LEU A 128 6.25 -4.96 -15.74
N GLU A 129 7.40 -5.16 -15.11
CA GLU A 129 8.37 -4.10 -14.86
C GLU A 129 8.98 -3.55 -16.14
N ASP A 130 9.39 -4.44 -17.06
CA ASP A 130 9.90 -4.05 -18.38
C ASP A 130 8.84 -3.29 -19.20
N ASP A 131 7.58 -3.74 -19.18
CA ASP A 131 6.46 -3.10 -19.88
C ASP A 131 6.19 -1.69 -19.33
N ILE A 132 6.22 -1.52 -17.99
CA ILE A 132 6.01 -0.22 -17.35
C ILE A 132 7.20 0.71 -17.57
N ALA A 133 8.44 0.20 -17.51
CA ALA A 133 9.64 0.98 -17.79
C ALA A 133 9.66 1.48 -19.25
N THR A 134 9.30 0.60 -20.20
CA THR A 134 9.14 0.97 -21.61
C THR A 134 8.10 2.07 -21.78
N ALA A 135 6.95 1.95 -21.09
CA ALA A 135 5.94 3.00 -21.10
C ALA A 135 6.47 4.32 -20.53
N ALA A 136 7.28 4.29 -19.48
CA ALA A 136 7.84 5.51 -18.89
C ALA A 136 8.73 6.28 -19.90
N GLU A 137 9.51 5.56 -20.70
CA GLU A 137 10.29 6.14 -21.81
C GLU A 137 9.37 6.67 -22.93
N GLU A 138 8.39 5.88 -23.39
CA GLU A 138 7.49 6.25 -24.50
C GLU A 138 6.62 7.49 -24.19
N PHE A 139 6.18 7.63 -22.94
CA PHE A 139 5.38 8.77 -22.49
C PHE A 139 6.22 9.98 -22.07
N ASP A 140 7.56 9.89 -22.11
CA ASP A 140 8.50 10.96 -21.75
C ASP A 140 8.18 11.54 -20.35
N VAL A 141 8.08 10.65 -19.36
CA VAL A 141 7.77 11.01 -17.95
C VAL A 141 9.02 11.06 -17.06
N GLU A 142 10.12 10.48 -17.49
CA GLU A 142 11.41 10.57 -16.80
C GLU A 142 12.07 11.93 -17.00
N GLU A 143 12.74 12.45 -15.97
CA GLU A 143 13.58 13.63 -16.06
C GLU A 143 14.89 13.37 -15.32
N PHE A 144 16.01 13.56 -16.01
CA PHE A 144 17.34 13.46 -15.41
C PHE A 144 17.43 14.34 -14.15
N PRO A 145 17.96 13.84 -13.02
CA PRO A 145 18.69 12.58 -12.85
C PRO A 145 17.83 11.36 -12.44
N ASN A 146 16.50 11.49 -12.45
CA ASN A 146 15.61 10.44 -11.97
C ASN A 146 15.42 9.36 -13.05
N VAL A 147 15.61 8.10 -12.64
CA VAL A 147 15.33 6.91 -13.45
C VAL A 147 14.13 6.22 -12.81
N PHE A 148 13.17 5.82 -13.63
CA PHE A 148 11.99 5.10 -13.19
C PHE A 148 12.40 3.77 -12.54
N SER A 149 11.90 3.54 -11.33
CA SER A 149 12.03 2.27 -10.63
C SER A 149 10.73 1.95 -9.95
N LEU A 150 10.13 0.81 -10.30
CA LEU A 150 8.85 0.39 -9.73
C LEU A 150 9.01 -0.06 -8.26
N ASP A 151 8.20 0.51 -7.37
CA ASP A 151 8.15 0.09 -5.97
C ASP A 151 7.29 -1.18 -5.83
N ARG A 152 7.95 -2.35 -5.84
CA ARG A 152 7.29 -3.66 -5.73
C ARG A 152 6.42 -3.81 -4.49
N TYR A 153 6.82 -3.21 -3.36
CA TYR A 153 6.05 -3.30 -2.12
C TYR A 153 4.72 -2.56 -2.27
N ARG A 154 4.75 -1.33 -2.79
CA ARG A 154 3.53 -0.55 -3.03
C ARG A 154 2.64 -1.18 -4.11
N LEU A 155 3.23 -1.80 -5.13
CA LEU A 155 2.48 -2.55 -6.13
C LEU A 155 1.74 -3.74 -5.49
N LEU A 156 2.43 -4.57 -4.70
CA LEU A 156 1.83 -5.71 -3.98
C LEU A 156 0.77 -5.28 -2.98
N LYS A 157 0.99 -4.16 -2.30
CA LYS A 157 -0.02 -3.53 -1.43
C LYS A 157 -1.27 -3.16 -2.24
N GLY A 158 -1.13 -2.50 -3.39
CA GLY A 158 -2.27 -2.18 -4.25
C GLY A 158 -3.03 -3.43 -4.73
N TYR A 159 -2.34 -4.53 -5.06
CA TYR A 159 -3.00 -5.80 -5.38
C TYR A 159 -3.75 -6.40 -4.20
N THR A 160 -3.24 -6.25 -2.98
CA THR A 160 -3.92 -6.68 -1.75
C THR A 160 -5.21 -5.90 -1.55
N GLU A 161 -5.18 -4.57 -1.70
CA GLU A 161 -6.36 -3.71 -1.59
C GLU A 161 -7.39 -4.04 -2.70
N LEU A 162 -6.93 -4.28 -3.93
CA LEU A 162 -7.80 -4.70 -5.03
C LEU A 162 -8.48 -6.04 -4.75
N SER A 163 -7.73 -7.03 -4.24
CA SER A 163 -8.28 -8.33 -3.83
C SER A 163 -9.39 -8.15 -2.80
N GLN A 164 -9.14 -7.35 -1.75
CA GLN A 164 -10.14 -7.04 -0.73
C GLN A 164 -11.35 -6.27 -1.28
N SER A 165 -11.15 -5.37 -2.26
CA SER A 165 -12.23 -4.57 -2.83
C SER A 165 -13.31 -5.40 -3.56
N THR A 166 -12.92 -6.57 -4.05
CA THR A 166 -13.79 -7.49 -4.78
C THR A 166 -14.37 -8.61 -3.92
N SER A 167 -13.92 -8.79 -2.67
CA SER A 167 -14.35 -9.90 -1.80
C SER A 167 -15.81 -9.82 -1.36
N ASP A 168 -16.38 -8.62 -1.31
CA ASP A 168 -17.76 -8.37 -0.90
C ASP A 168 -18.77 -8.53 -2.06
N LEU A 169 -18.27 -8.74 -3.28
CA LEU A 169 -19.10 -8.98 -4.47
C LEU A 169 -19.58 -10.43 -4.48
N ASN A 170 -20.83 -10.64 -4.90
CA ASN A 170 -21.36 -12.00 -4.98
C ASN A 170 -20.84 -12.73 -6.24
N SER A 171 -21.20 -14.01 -6.37
CA SER A 171 -20.77 -14.85 -7.49
C SER A 171 -21.21 -14.33 -8.88
N VAL A 172 -22.33 -13.59 -8.96
CA VAL A 172 -22.92 -13.10 -10.22
C VAL A 172 -22.59 -11.64 -10.53
N ASP A 173 -22.14 -10.85 -9.55
CA ASP A 173 -21.70 -9.45 -9.73
C ASP A 173 -20.41 -9.44 -10.56
N GLU A 174 -20.20 -8.52 -11.50
CA GLU A 174 -18.99 -8.52 -12.34
C GLU A 174 -18.35 -7.13 -12.39
N VAL A 175 -17.02 -7.11 -12.37
CA VAL A 175 -16.24 -5.86 -12.37
C VAL A 175 -15.45 -5.75 -13.67
N TYR A 176 -15.57 -4.60 -14.30
CA TYR A 176 -14.87 -4.29 -15.54
C TYR A 176 -14.11 -2.97 -15.41
N LEU A 177 -12.89 -2.99 -15.93
CA LEU A 177 -12.11 -1.80 -16.25
C LEU A 177 -12.33 -1.44 -17.72
N TYR A 178 -12.68 -0.19 -17.98
CA TYR A 178 -12.65 0.37 -19.33
C TYR A 178 -11.53 1.41 -19.42
N SER A 179 -10.57 1.17 -20.31
CA SER A 179 -9.42 2.04 -20.56
C SER A 179 -9.02 1.97 -22.03
N GLN A 180 -8.68 3.11 -22.63
CA GLN A 180 -8.19 3.21 -24.02
C GLN A 180 -9.08 2.50 -25.07
N GLY A 181 -10.40 2.52 -24.88
CA GLY A 181 -11.34 1.87 -25.79
C GLY A 181 -11.46 0.35 -25.62
N THR A 182 -10.72 -0.24 -24.69
CA THR A 182 -10.79 -1.67 -24.36
C THR A 182 -11.54 -1.90 -23.05
N THR A 183 -12.21 -3.06 -22.93
CA THR A 183 -12.88 -3.49 -21.70
C THR A 183 -12.18 -4.74 -21.19
N LYS A 184 -11.76 -4.72 -19.92
CA LYS A 184 -11.11 -5.84 -19.25
C LYS A 184 -11.90 -6.24 -18.03
N LYS A 185 -12.06 -7.54 -17.84
CA LYS A 185 -12.70 -8.10 -16.65
C LYS A 185 -11.67 -8.15 -15.52
N ILE A 186 -12.01 -7.63 -14.34
CA ILE A 186 -11.17 -7.79 -13.15
C ILE A 186 -11.42 -9.17 -12.56
N ASN A 187 -10.36 -9.91 -12.25
CA ASN A 187 -10.48 -11.24 -11.67
C ASN A 187 -10.92 -11.15 -10.19
N LYS A 188 -12.21 -11.39 -9.92
CA LYS A 188 -12.75 -11.43 -8.55
C LYS A 188 -12.22 -12.60 -7.70
N ASN A 189 -11.64 -13.62 -8.34
CA ASN A 189 -11.06 -14.77 -7.65
C ASN A 189 -9.61 -14.52 -7.22
N PHE A 190 -9.00 -13.42 -7.67
CA PHE A 190 -7.65 -13.06 -7.29
C PHE A 190 -7.57 -12.76 -5.78
N HIS A 191 -6.73 -13.53 -5.09
CA HIS A 191 -6.53 -13.44 -3.66
C HIS A 191 -5.06 -13.20 -3.29
N LEU A 192 -4.82 -12.10 -2.58
CA LEU A 192 -3.50 -11.78 -2.03
C LEU A 192 -3.67 -11.17 -0.64
N THR A 193 -3.02 -11.74 0.37
CA THR A 193 -3.09 -11.26 1.75
C THR A 193 -1.85 -10.47 2.14
N LYS A 194 -1.94 -9.66 3.19
CA LYS A 194 -0.81 -8.91 3.75
C LYS A 194 0.31 -9.86 4.20
N GLU A 195 -0.05 -10.99 4.79
CA GLU A 195 0.90 -12.01 5.23
C GLU A 195 1.62 -12.66 4.04
N ALA A 196 0.92 -12.89 2.93
CA ALA A 196 1.52 -13.39 1.70
C ALA A 196 2.49 -12.36 1.11
N VAL A 197 2.12 -11.07 1.08
CA VAL A 197 3.03 -10.00 0.64
C VAL A 197 4.28 -9.92 1.50
N GLU A 198 4.15 -9.99 2.84
CA GLU A 198 5.31 -10.05 3.74
C GLU A 198 6.20 -11.25 3.39
N ALA A 199 5.60 -12.45 3.22
CA ALA A 199 6.36 -13.66 2.88
C ALA A 199 7.08 -13.58 1.52
N ILE A 200 6.47 -12.95 0.51
CA ILE A 200 7.05 -12.78 -0.83
C ILE A 200 8.25 -11.81 -0.81
N LEU A 201 8.21 -10.79 0.06
CA LEU A 201 9.21 -9.73 0.08
C LEU A 201 10.39 -9.99 1.03
N ILE A 202 10.17 -10.74 2.12
CA ILE A 202 11.19 -10.99 3.13
C ILE A 202 12.20 -12.02 2.61
N GLU A 203 13.39 -11.55 2.24
CA GLU A 203 14.52 -12.43 1.94
C GLU A 203 15.32 -12.74 3.21
N LYS A 204 15.47 -11.74 4.08
CA LYS A 204 16.37 -11.82 5.24
C LYS A 204 15.76 -11.15 6.46
N VAL A 205 15.82 -11.85 7.58
CA VAL A 205 15.47 -11.31 8.90
C VAL A 205 16.75 -11.17 9.72
N VAL A 206 17.04 -9.96 10.21
CA VAL A 206 18.13 -9.71 11.14
C VAL A 206 17.56 -9.45 12.52
N ASN A 207 17.97 -10.27 13.47
CA ASN A 207 17.61 -10.10 14.88
C ASN A 207 18.77 -9.45 15.62
N ASN A 208 18.50 -8.38 16.34
CA ASN A 208 19.46 -7.75 17.24
C ASN A 208 18.83 -7.62 18.64
N THR A 209 19.53 -8.14 19.65
CA THR A 209 19.10 -8.04 21.04
C THR A 209 19.97 -7.02 21.74
N LYS A 210 19.33 -6.02 22.36
CA LYS A 210 20.03 -4.99 23.12
C LYS A 210 19.36 -4.76 24.47
N THR A 211 20.16 -4.73 25.52
CA THR A 211 19.73 -4.26 26.83
C THR A 211 19.66 -2.73 26.81
N GLU A 212 18.47 -2.16 26.99
CA GLU A 212 18.27 -0.71 27.02
C GLU A 212 17.09 -0.31 27.92
N THR A 213 17.05 0.97 28.30
CA THR A 213 15.94 1.53 29.07
C THR A 213 14.87 2.08 28.12
N LEU A 214 13.67 1.52 28.20
CA LEU A 214 12.49 1.99 27.47
C LEU A 214 11.55 2.74 28.41
N VAL A 215 11.12 3.94 28.04
CA VAL A 215 10.17 4.72 28.86
C VAL A 215 8.75 4.38 28.45
N ILE A 216 7.91 3.97 29.38
CA ILE A 216 6.51 3.62 29.11
C ILE A 216 5.77 4.88 28.68
N LYS A 217 5.23 4.88 27.47
CA LYS A 217 4.29 5.90 26.99
C LYS A 217 2.86 5.46 27.25
N LYS A 218 2.56 4.20 26.94
CA LYS A 218 1.26 3.58 27.15
C LYS A 218 1.44 2.10 27.49
N ALA A 219 0.98 1.70 28.67
CA ALA A 219 0.94 0.30 29.08
C ALA A 219 -0.38 -0.35 28.66
N ASP A 220 -0.34 -1.64 28.34
CA ASP A 220 -1.53 -2.47 28.24
C ASP A 220 -1.82 -3.12 29.61
N PHE A 221 -2.95 -2.77 30.19
CA PHE A 221 -3.39 -3.26 31.50
C PHE A 221 -4.38 -4.43 31.43
N ILE A 222 -4.84 -4.79 30.22
CA ILE A 222 -6.00 -5.68 30.05
C ILE A 222 -5.66 -6.92 29.18
N GLY A 223 -4.47 -7.01 28.57
CA GLY A 223 -4.13 -8.17 27.72
C GLY A 223 -2.64 -8.45 27.41
N LYS A 224 -2.42 -9.24 26.36
CA LYS A 224 -1.09 -9.61 25.79
C LYS A 224 -0.71 -8.72 24.59
N SER A 225 -1.21 -7.49 24.57
CA SER A 225 -1.12 -6.61 23.40
C SER A 225 0.19 -5.82 23.40
N MET A 226 0.33 -4.94 22.40
CA MET A 226 1.52 -4.11 22.24
C MET A 226 1.53 -2.97 23.28
N TRP A 227 2.72 -2.68 23.82
CA TRP A 227 3.00 -1.55 24.69
C TRP A 227 3.70 -0.46 23.89
N ASP A 228 3.37 0.80 24.12
CA ASP A 228 4.07 1.91 23.48
C ASP A 228 5.16 2.44 24.41
N PHE A 229 6.38 2.53 23.88
CA PHE A 229 7.56 3.02 24.58
C PHE A 229 8.19 4.20 23.86
N LEU A 230 8.78 5.12 24.62
CA LEU A 230 9.76 6.07 24.10
C LEU A 230 11.14 5.43 24.16
N ARG A 231 11.76 5.31 22.98
CA ARG A 231 13.14 4.88 22.79
C ARG A 231 13.91 6.04 22.20
N LYS A 232 14.80 6.65 22.99
CA LYS A 232 15.49 7.91 22.63
C LYS A 232 14.49 9.00 22.22
N LYS A 233 14.43 9.36 20.93
CA LYS A 233 13.57 10.42 20.37
C LYS A 233 12.32 9.88 19.63
N SER A 234 12.17 8.56 19.52
CA SER A 234 11.09 7.91 18.76
C SER A 234 10.17 7.08 19.65
N THR A 235 8.88 7.02 19.30
CA THR A 235 7.96 6.05 19.91
C THR A 235 8.09 4.72 19.16
N ILE A 236 8.20 3.61 19.89
CA ILE A 236 8.11 2.26 19.34
C ILE A 236 6.96 1.52 20.01
N SER A 237 6.33 0.59 19.29
CA SER A 237 5.36 -0.33 19.86
C SER A 237 6.01 -1.71 19.98
N ALA A 238 6.03 -2.29 21.18
CA ALA A 238 6.67 -3.57 21.45
C ALA A 238 5.79 -4.43 22.37
N ARG A 239 5.72 -5.74 22.10
CA ARG A 239 5.11 -6.69 23.04
C ARG A 239 6.12 -7.06 24.12
N ILE A 240 5.68 -7.18 25.37
CA ILE A 240 6.45 -7.83 26.43
C ILE A 240 6.10 -9.32 26.43
N THR A 241 7.10 -10.20 26.37
CA THR A 241 6.95 -11.66 26.44
C THR A 241 7.57 -12.28 27.69
N HIS A 242 8.13 -11.45 28.58
CA HIS A 242 8.62 -11.86 29.89
C HIS A 242 7.47 -12.22 30.84
N GLN A 243 7.05 -13.49 30.83
CA GLN A 243 5.86 -13.96 31.55
C GLN A 243 5.94 -13.73 33.06
N GLU A 244 7.07 -14.03 33.71
CA GLU A 244 7.22 -13.85 35.16
C GLU A 244 7.03 -12.39 35.61
N TRP A 245 7.48 -11.43 34.79
CA TRP A 245 7.29 -10.02 35.07
C TRP A 245 5.85 -9.56 34.79
N LEU A 246 5.24 -10.03 33.70
CA LEU A 246 3.84 -9.74 33.40
C LEU A 246 2.91 -10.24 34.50
N ASP A 247 3.19 -11.41 35.07
CA ASP A 247 2.40 -11.96 36.18
C ASP A 247 2.49 -11.05 37.41
N LYS A 248 3.69 -10.56 37.75
CA LYS A 248 3.90 -9.58 38.84
C LYS A 248 3.23 -8.23 38.58
N PHE A 249 3.22 -7.79 37.33
CA PHE A 249 2.53 -6.55 36.92
C PHE A 249 1.01 -6.70 37.05
N HIS A 250 0.43 -7.79 36.53
CA HIS A 250 -1.01 -8.06 36.63
C HIS A 250 -1.47 -8.32 38.06
N SER A 251 -0.63 -8.92 38.91
CA SER A 251 -0.89 -9.09 40.34
C SER A 251 -0.68 -7.82 41.16
N ARG A 252 -0.32 -6.70 40.53
CA ARG A 252 0.00 -5.40 41.16
C ARG A 252 1.17 -5.45 42.16
N THR A 253 2.02 -6.46 42.03
CA THR A 253 3.28 -6.56 42.78
C THR A 253 4.34 -5.63 42.20
N GLU A 254 4.37 -5.49 40.87
CA GLU A 254 5.16 -4.49 40.16
C GLU A 254 4.24 -3.38 39.63
N ILE A 255 4.46 -2.14 40.06
CA ILE A 255 3.64 -0.99 39.67
C ILE A 255 4.43 -0.09 38.73
N VAL A 256 3.93 0.03 37.50
CA VAL A 256 4.46 0.92 36.48
C VAL A 256 3.37 1.83 35.93
N ALA A 257 3.74 3.05 35.58
CA ALA A 257 2.89 4.07 35.00
C ALA A 257 3.56 4.68 33.76
N PRO A 258 2.80 5.36 32.89
CA PRO A 258 3.38 6.21 31.87
C PRO A 258 4.42 7.18 32.46
N GLY A 259 5.59 7.26 31.84
CA GLY A 259 6.75 8.02 32.31
C GLY A 259 7.80 7.19 33.06
N ASP A 260 7.45 6.00 33.56
CA ASP A 260 8.41 5.08 34.16
C ASP A 260 9.31 4.43 33.11
N GLY A 261 10.54 4.11 33.49
CA GLY A 261 11.51 3.42 32.65
C GLY A 261 11.55 1.94 32.98
N LEU A 262 11.76 1.10 31.97
CA LEU A 262 12.06 -0.32 32.12
C LEU A 262 13.43 -0.60 31.53
N LEU A 263 14.37 -1.06 32.35
CA LEU A 263 15.59 -1.66 31.85
C LEU A 263 15.26 -3.07 31.38
N CYS A 264 15.39 -3.32 30.08
CA CYS A 264 14.90 -4.54 29.47
C CYS A 264 15.79 -4.97 28.28
N ASP A 265 15.69 -6.25 27.93
CA ASP A 265 16.29 -6.78 26.71
C ASP A 265 15.27 -6.66 25.57
N LEU A 266 15.57 -5.77 24.64
CA LEU A 266 14.76 -5.49 23.45
C LEU A 266 15.33 -6.26 22.26
N VAL A 267 14.53 -7.15 21.70
CA VAL A 267 14.77 -7.76 20.39
C VAL A 267 14.20 -6.84 19.32
N THR A 268 15.05 -6.41 18.41
CA THR A 268 14.69 -5.71 17.18
C THR A 268 14.80 -6.69 16.02
N LYS A 269 13.68 -7.00 15.38
CA LYS A 269 13.61 -7.83 14.17
C LYS A 269 13.48 -6.91 12.97
N ALA A 270 14.55 -6.77 12.21
CA ALA A 270 14.59 -5.98 10.99
C ALA A 270 14.41 -6.91 9.77
N TYR A 271 13.44 -6.60 8.92
CA TYR A 271 13.09 -7.39 7.74
C TYR A 271 13.65 -6.71 6.51
N PHE A 272 14.39 -7.44 5.69
CA PHE A 272 15.06 -6.92 4.50
C PHE A 272 14.61 -7.64 3.23
N ASP A 273 14.53 -6.88 2.14
CA ASP A 273 14.34 -7.42 0.80
C ASP A 273 15.67 -7.98 0.22
N ARG A 274 15.59 -8.53 -1.00
CA ARG A 274 16.75 -9.04 -1.75
C ARG A 274 17.81 -7.99 -2.07
N SER A 275 17.41 -6.73 -2.16
CA SER A 275 18.30 -5.58 -2.39
C SER A 275 18.90 -5.02 -1.10
N ASN A 276 18.64 -5.68 0.05
CA ASN A 276 19.06 -5.30 1.38
C ASN A 276 18.47 -3.95 1.85
N ASN A 277 17.31 -3.55 1.32
CA ASN A 277 16.51 -2.44 1.83
C ASN A 277 15.68 -2.91 3.03
N LEU A 278 15.51 -2.04 4.02
CA LEU A 278 14.69 -2.31 5.21
C LEU A 278 13.19 -2.20 4.85
N ILE A 279 12.46 -3.32 4.94
CA ILE A 279 11.02 -3.41 4.72
C ILE A 279 10.26 -2.98 5.98
N ASP A 280 10.59 -3.57 7.12
CA ASP A 280 9.89 -3.34 8.39
C ASP A 280 10.82 -3.58 9.59
N THR A 281 10.43 -3.08 10.76
CA THR A 281 11.10 -3.33 12.03
C THR A 281 10.10 -3.60 13.15
N LYS A 282 10.09 -4.83 13.67
CA LYS A 282 9.25 -5.25 14.80
C LYS A 282 10.07 -5.32 16.09
N TYR A 283 9.45 -4.95 17.20
CA TYR A 283 10.11 -4.87 18.51
C TYR A 283 9.45 -5.81 19.53
N GLU A 284 10.27 -6.48 20.34
CA GLU A 284 9.81 -7.41 21.36
C GLU A 284 10.69 -7.29 22.61
N VAL A 285 10.07 -7.07 23.77
CA VAL A 285 10.74 -7.06 25.07
C VAL A 285 10.70 -8.48 25.64
N ILE A 286 11.83 -9.18 25.59
CA ILE A 286 11.91 -10.60 25.99
C ILE A 286 12.21 -10.77 27.48
N LEU A 287 12.86 -9.77 28.10
CA LEU A 287 13.21 -9.80 29.51
C LEU A 287 13.14 -8.37 30.09
N VAL A 288 12.54 -8.24 31.27
CA VAL A 288 12.50 -6.99 32.04
C VAL A 288 13.34 -7.20 33.29
N HIS A 289 14.44 -6.44 33.41
CA HIS A 289 15.38 -6.55 34.53
C HIS A 289 14.87 -5.80 35.74
N LYS A 290 14.47 -4.53 35.56
CA LYS A 290 13.95 -3.68 36.64
C LYS A 290 13.28 -2.41 36.11
N LYS A 291 12.42 -1.83 36.96
CA LYS A 291 11.95 -0.45 36.82
C LYS A 291 13.08 0.56 37.07
N VAL A 292 13.06 1.68 36.35
CA VAL A 292 14.02 2.78 36.43
C VAL A 292 13.25 4.11 36.50
N ASP A 293 13.59 4.97 37.46
CA ASP A 293 13.02 6.31 37.54
C ASP A 293 13.67 7.25 36.52
N VAL A 294 12.87 7.71 35.55
CA VAL A 294 13.33 8.45 34.36
C VAL A 294 13.67 9.92 34.67
N LEU A 295 13.25 10.44 35.82
CA LEU A 295 13.60 11.80 36.29
C LEU A 295 15.12 12.02 36.42
N ASN A 296 15.92 10.96 36.50
CA ASN A 296 17.38 11.05 36.55
C ASN A 296 18.07 10.99 35.16
N LEU A 297 17.40 10.50 34.10
CA LEU A 297 18.00 10.34 32.76
C LEU A 297 18.02 11.65 31.95
N GLN A 298 17.14 12.61 32.24
CA GLN A 298 17.11 13.92 31.55
C GLN A 298 18.32 14.82 31.83
N LYS A 299 19.16 14.49 32.84
CA LYS A 299 20.41 15.22 33.11
C LYS A 299 21.55 14.83 32.18
N GLU A 300 21.58 13.60 31.67
CA GLU A 300 22.65 13.14 30.75
C GLU A 300 22.44 13.66 29.31
N PHE A 301 21.20 13.84 28.86
CA PHE A 301 20.91 14.37 27.51
C PHE A 301 21.16 15.88 27.34
N LYS A 302 21.56 16.60 28.39
CA LYS A 302 21.87 18.04 28.34
C LYS A 302 23.35 18.36 28.11
N TYR A 303 24.25 17.38 28.11
CA TYR A 303 25.70 17.63 28.01
C TYR A 303 26.37 17.12 26.71
N ASP A 304 25.63 16.47 25.81
CA ASP A 304 26.12 16.08 24.48
C ASP A 304 25.52 16.97 23.36
N SER A 305 25.58 18.30 23.56
CA SER A 305 25.25 19.31 22.55
C SER A 305 26.46 20.15 22.20
#